data_AF-A0A8I1PQF2-F1
#
_entry.id   AF-A0A8I1PQF2-F1
#
_cell.length_a   1.000
_cell.length_b   1.000
_cell.length_c   1.000
_cell.angle_alpha   90.00
_cell.angle_beta   90.00
_cell.angle_gamma   90.00
#
_symmetry.space_group_name_H-M   'P 1'
#
loop_
_entity.id
_entity.type
_entity.pdbx_description
1 polymer ?
#
loop_
_entity_poly.entity_id
_entity_poly.type
_entity_poly.pdbx_seq_one_letter_code
_entity_poly.pdbx_strand_id
1 'polypeptide(L)'
;MNLTHYVETTLPPSPEREEVLALVRLGLSFQQQQNIGKKPGFLKNYLLKLIPTIEGPVTFDLLLHELGMEAARRDMYGEEASPIEKVDRVWELVTYHHPRTGRQQLTFKSIRNKLSWCKKELR
;
A
#
# COMPACT_ATOMS: atom_id res chain seq x y z
N MET A 1 17.85 -23.01 7.87
CA MET A 1 18.65 -23.91 7.02
C MET A 1 18.99 -23.16 5.74
N ASN A 2 20.27 -23.00 5.40
CA ASN A 2 20.69 -22.26 4.20
C ASN A 2 20.72 -23.21 2.99
N LEU A 3 19.77 -23.06 2.06
CA LEU A 3 19.57 -23.96 0.92
C LEU A 3 20.78 -24.00 -0.03
N THR A 4 21.50 -22.89 -0.21
CA THR A 4 22.72 -22.89 -1.03
C THR A 4 23.84 -23.68 -0.37
N HIS A 5 24.02 -23.53 0.95
CA HIS A 5 25.01 -24.29 1.70
C HIS A 5 24.71 -25.79 1.72
N TYR A 6 23.43 -26.17 1.78
CA TYR A 6 23.01 -27.56 1.67
C TYR A 6 23.37 -28.17 0.30
N VAL A 7 23.15 -27.44 -0.80
CA VAL A 7 23.51 -27.91 -2.15
C VAL A 7 25.03 -28.02 -2.31
N GLU A 8 25.79 -27.04 -1.82
CA GLU A 8 27.26 -27.03 -1.87
C GLU A 8 27.90 -28.19 -1.09
N THR A 9 27.26 -28.66 -0.02
CA THR A 9 27.77 -29.75 0.84
C THR A 9 27.29 -31.13 0.41
N THR A 10 26.15 -31.21 -0.29
CA THR A 10 25.55 -32.49 -0.70
C THR A 10 26.00 -32.92 -2.09
N LEU A 11 26.29 -31.97 -2.99
CA LEU A 11 26.69 -32.26 -4.37
C LEU A 11 28.16 -31.88 -4.64
N PRO A 12 28.93 -32.75 -5.30
CA PRO A 12 30.30 -32.45 -5.69
C PRO A 12 30.35 -31.34 -6.75
N PRO A 13 31.49 -30.63 -6.88
CA PRO A 13 31.69 -29.63 -7.93
C PRO A 13 31.46 -30.22 -9.32
N SER A 14 30.39 -29.75 -9.97
CA SER A 14 29.91 -30.23 -11.26
C SER A 14 29.06 -29.16 -11.94
N PRO A 15 28.94 -29.19 -13.29
CA PRO A 15 28.04 -28.30 -14.02
C PRO A 15 26.60 -28.37 -13.50
N GLU A 16 26.11 -29.56 -13.19
CA GLU A 16 24.76 -29.82 -12.69
C GLU A 16 24.54 -29.16 -11.32
N ARG A 17 25.56 -29.16 -10.45
CA ARG A 17 25.50 -28.45 -9.16
C ARG A 17 25.33 -26.94 -9.37
N GLU A 18 26.06 -26.35 -10.31
CA GLU A 18 25.97 -24.91 -10.59
C GLU A 18 24.59 -24.53 -11.13
N GLU A 19 23.98 -25.38 -11.96
CA GLU A 19 22.60 -25.20 -12.43
C GLU A 19 21.59 -25.21 -11.27
N VAL A 20 21.71 -26.18 -10.36
CA VAL A 20 20.84 -26.25 -9.17
C VAL A 20 21.03 -25.02 -8.28
N LEU A 21 22.27 -24.57 -8.07
CA LEU A 21 22.56 -23.35 -7.31
C LEU A 21 21.96 -22.10 -7.96
N ALA A 22 22.01 -22.00 -9.29
CA ALA A 22 21.40 -20.91 -10.03
C ALA A 22 19.87 -20.87 -9.82
N LEU A 23 19.19 -22.03 -9.90
CA LEU A 23 17.76 -22.14 -9.66
C LEU A 23 17.38 -21.78 -8.21
N VAL A 24 18.16 -22.24 -7.22
CA VAL A 24 17.93 -21.91 -5.80
C VAL A 24 18.08 -20.41 -5.56
N ARG A 25 19.13 -19.78 -6.10
CA ARG A 25 19.35 -18.33 -5.99
C ARG A 25 18.21 -17.54 -6.64
N LEU A 26 17.71 -18.00 -7.79
CA LEU A 26 16.55 -17.41 -8.46
C LEU A 26 15.27 -17.54 -7.62
N GLY A 27 15.00 -18.72 -7.07
CA GLY A 27 13.85 -18.92 -6.17
C GLY A 27 13.92 -18.04 -4.92
N LEU A 28 15.11 -17.91 -4.32
CA LEU A 28 15.34 -17.03 -3.16
C LEU A 28 15.14 -15.55 -3.53
N SER A 29 15.56 -15.11 -4.71
CA SER A 29 15.35 -13.73 -5.15
C SER A 29 13.86 -13.42 -5.40
N PHE A 30 13.10 -14.37 -5.97
CA PHE A 30 11.65 -14.24 -6.08
C PHE A 30 10.96 -14.22 -4.72
N GLN A 31 11.38 -15.08 -3.78
CA GLN A 31 10.86 -15.09 -2.42
C GLN A 31 11.14 -13.75 -1.73
N GLN A 32 12.35 -13.19 -1.89
CA GLN A 32 12.67 -11.86 -1.38
C GLN A 32 11.80 -10.78 -2.03
N GLN A 33 11.57 -10.82 -3.34
CA GLN A 33 10.66 -9.89 -4.01
C GLN A 33 9.21 -10.01 -3.53
N GLN A 34 8.74 -11.21 -3.19
CA GLN A 34 7.42 -11.42 -2.59
C GLN A 34 7.36 -10.96 -1.13
N ASN A 35 8.45 -11.13 -0.37
CA ASN A 35 8.56 -10.75 1.03
C ASN A 35 8.87 -9.25 1.25
N ILE A 36 9.41 -8.56 0.24
CA ILE A 36 9.41 -7.09 0.21
C ILE A 36 7.96 -6.69 -0.02
N GLY A 37 7.21 -6.63 1.09
CA GLY A 37 5.82 -6.21 1.09
C GLY A 37 5.68 -4.94 0.25
N LYS A 38 4.79 -4.97 -0.74
CA LYS A 38 4.56 -3.82 -1.64
C LYS A 38 4.41 -2.58 -0.78
N LYS A 39 5.38 -1.66 -0.86
CA LYS A 39 5.34 -0.41 -0.11
C LYS A 39 3.93 0.18 -0.26
N PRO A 40 3.26 0.55 0.84
CA PRO A 40 1.94 1.15 0.75
C PRO A 40 1.94 2.28 -0.27
N GLY A 41 0.99 2.21 -1.20
CA GLY A 41 0.79 3.27 -2.19
C GLY A 41 0.47 4.60 -1.50
N PHE A 42 0.66 5.71 -2.21
CA PHE A 42 0.52 7.06 -1.67
C PHE A 42 -0.74 7.26 -0.81
N LEU A 43 -1.91 6.88 -1.32
CA LEU A 43 -3.16 7.04 -0.57
C LEU A 43 -3.21 6.19 0.70
N LYS A 44 -2.62 4.99 0.71
CA LYS A 44 -2.54 4.17 1.93
C LYS A 44 -1.68 4.87 2.99
N ASN A 45 -0.55 5.47 2.59
CA ASN A 45 0.30 6.23 3.51
C ASN A 45 -0.41 7.47 4.05
N TYR A 46 -1.13 8.18 3.19
CA TYR A 46 -1.93 9.33 3.61
C TYR A 46 -3.02 8.91 4.61
N LEU A 47 -3.77 7.84 4.31
CA LEU A 47 -4.78 7.31 5.23
C LEU A 47 -4.18 6.81 6.55
N LEU A 48 -2.99 6.22 6.56
CA LEU A 48 -2.29 5.84 7.79
C LEU A 48 -1.96 7.04 8.68
N LYS A 49 -1.78 8.24 8.11
CA LYS A 49 -1.57 9.48 8.86
C LYS A 49 -2.88 10.12 9.31
N LEU A 50 -3.92 10.03 8.47
CA LEU A 50 -5.24 10.61 8.76
C LEU A 50 -6.03 9.79 9.79
N ILE A 51 -6.01 8.46 9.70
CA ILE A 51 -6.83 7.60 10.58
C ILE A 51 -6.54 7.82 12.08
N PRO A 52 -5.29 7.98 12.54
CA PRO A 52 -5.00 8.29 13.94
C PRO A 52 -5.53 9.63 14.44
N THR A 53 -5.87 10.58 13.57
CA THR A 53 -6.43 11.88 13.97
C THR A 53 -7.94 11.83 14.16
N ILE A 54 -8.58 10.71 13.80
CA ILE A 54 -10.02 10.53 13.93
C ILE A 54 -10.35 10.19 15.38
N GLU A 55 -11.09 11.07 16.05
CA GLU A 55 -11.55 10.84 17.42
C GLU A 55 -12.64 9.76 17.45
N GLY A 56 -12.38 8.65 18.14
CA GLY A 56 -13.34 7.57 18.36
C GLY A 56 -13.19 6.36 17.44
N PRO A 57 -14.21 5.49 17.34
CA PRO A 57 -14.12 4.26 16.56
C PRO A 57 -14.06 4.59 15.06
N VAL A 58 -12.98 4.16 14.41
CA VAL A 58 -12.76 4.40 12.97
C VAL A 58 -13.81 3.63 12.16
N THR A 59 -14.88 4.29 11.74
CA THR A 59 -15.89 3.76 10.82
C THR A 59 -15.65 4.26 9.40
N PHE A 60 -16.29 3.64 8.42
CA PHE A 60 -16.16 4.09 7.02
C PHE A 60 -16.83 5.45 6.80
N ASP A 61 -17.98 5.69 7.43
CA ASP A 61 -18.69 6.97 7.29
C ASP A 61 -17.92 8.12 7.94
N LEU A 62 -17.29 7.87 9.09
CA LEU A 62 -16.43 8.85 9.74
C LEU A 62 -15.20 9.14 8.87
N LEU A 63 -14.58 8.12 8.28
CA LEU A 63 -13.51 8.34 7.30
C LEU A 63 -13.98 9.20 6.12
N LEU A 64 -15.16 8.95 5.57
CA LEU A 64 -15.69 9.75 4.46
C LEU A 64 -15.99 11.20 4.87
N HIS A 65 -16.39 11.43 6.12
CA HIS A 65 -16.56 12.76 6.68
C HIS A 65 -15.22 13.49 6.76
N GLU A 66 -14.19 12.86 7.32
CA GLU A 66 -12.84 13.42 7.43
C GLU A 66 -12.21 13.70 6.07
N LEU A 67 -12.36 12.79 5.11
CA LEU A 67 -11.93 13.05 3.73
C LEU A 67 -12.69 14.22 3.08
N GLY A 68 -13.94 14.46 3.49
CA GLY A 68 -14.71 15.63 3.08
C GLY A 68 -14.18 16.94 3.69
N MET A 69 -13.79 16.90 4.98
CA MET A 69 -13.13 18.04 5.64
C MET A 69 -11.79 18.37 4.99
N GLU A 70 -11.03 17.34 4.64
CA GLU A 70 -9.76 17.46 3.92
C GLU A 70 -9.92 18.02 2.50
N ALA A 71 -11.00 17.63 1.79
CA ALA A 71 -11.36 18.24 0.51
C ALA A 71 -11.69 19.73 0.65
N ALA A 72 -12.47 20.11 1.67
CA ALA A 72 -12.77 21.51 1.96
C ALA A 72 -11.52 22.31 2.34
N ARG A 73 -10.60 21.72 3.12
CA ARG A 73 -9.30 22.31 3.45
C ARG A 73 -8.47 22.56 2.19
N ARG A 74 -8.45 21.62 1.23
CA ARG A 74 -7.78 21.84 -0.06
C ARG A 74 -8.40 23.00 -0.83
N ASP A 75 -9.71 23.10 -0.86
CA ASP A 75 -10.41 24.20 -1.56
C ASP A 75 -10.03 25.57 -0.98
N MET A 76 -9.87 25.64 0.36
CA MET A 76 -9.50 26.87 1.06
C MET A 76 -8.00 27.23 0.96
N TYR A 77 -7.10 26.25 1.05
CA TYR A 77 -5.66 26.48 1.21
C TYR A 77 -4.80 25.99 0.04
N GLY A 78 -5.43 25.45 -1.01
CA GLY A 78 -4.75 24.92 -2.20
C GLY A 78 -4.26 23.47 -2.07
N GLU A 79 -3.59 23.00 -3.13
CA GLU A 79 -3.21 21.59 -3.29
C GLU A 79 -2.20 21.08 -2.26
N GLU A 80 -1.41 21.97 -1.67
CA GLU A 80 -0.40 21.61 -0.66
C GLU A 80 -1.04 21.19 0.67
N ALA A 81 -2.25 21.67 0.96
CA ALA A 81 -2.91 21.43 2.24
C ALA A 81 -3.51 20.03 2.35
N SER A 82 -4.02 19.47 1.25
CA SER A 82 -4.54 18.11 1.21
C SER A 82 -4.54 17.53 -0.20
N PRO A 83 -4.22 16.23 -0.37
CA PRO A 83 -4.33 15.57 -1.67
C PRO A 83 -5.78 15.26 -2.06
N ILE A 84 -6.76 15.38 -1.16
CA ILE A 84 -8.15 15.04 -1.46
C ILE A 84 -8.84 16.19 -2.17
N GLU A 85 -9.46 15.93 -3.31
CA GLU A 85 -10.20 16.94 -4.09
C GLU A 85 -11.67 16.97 -3.72
N LYS A 86 -12.31 15.79 -3.70
CA LYS A 86 -13.77 15.70 -3.60
C LYS A 86 -14.16 14.31 -3.09
N VAL A 87 -15.18 14.29 -2.25
CA VAL A 87 -15.92 13.08 -1.87
C VAL A 87 -17.33 13.21 -2.43
N ASP A 88 -17.66 12.38 -3.41
CA ASP A 88 -18.98 12.32 -4.03
C ASP A 88 -19.76 11.13 -3.49
N ARG A 89 -20.75 11.39 -2.63
CA ARG A 89 -21.57 10.35 -2.01
C ARG A 89 -22.65 9.81 -2.94
N VAL A 90 -23.09 10.58 -3.94
CA VAL A 90 -24.12 10.15 -4.90
C VAL A 90 -23.53 9.12 -5.85
N TRP A 91 -22.31 9.39 -6.34
CA TRP A 91 -21.61 8.51 -7.26
C TRP A 91 -20.68 7.50 -6.56
N GLU A 92 -20.58 7.56 -5.23
CA GLU A 92 -19.68 6.74 -4.41
C GLU A 92 -18.21 6.82 -4.85
N LEU A 93 -17.73 8.04 -5.14
CA LEU A 93 -16.38 8.30 -5.63
C LEU A 93 -15.60 9.22 -4.68
N VAL A 94 -14.30 8.98 -4.56
CA VAL A 94 -13.32 9.89 -3.96
C VAL A 94 -12.31 10.26 -5.02
N THR A 95 -12.15 11.56 -5.26
CA THR A 95 -11.15 12.11 -6.16
C THR A 95 -9.99 12.65 -5.34
N TYR A 96 -8.76 12.28 -5.71
CA TYR A 96 -7.54 12.74 -5.06
C TYR A 96 -6.41 12.97 -6.06
N HIS A 97 -5.43 13.77 -5.68
CA HIS A 97 -4.23 14.05 -6.49
C HIS A 97 -3.07 13.20 -6.01
N HIS A 98 -2.57 12.35 -6.90
CA HIS A 98 -1.34 11.60 -6.69
C HIS A 98 -0.13 12.41 -7.18
N PRO A 99 0.97 12.49 -6.43
CA PRO A 99 2.16 13.30 -6.79
C PRO A 99 2.94 12.84 -8.05
N ARG A 100 2.47 11.79 -8.74
CA ARG A 100 3.18 11.20 -9.90
C ARG A 100 2.24 10.96 -11.07
N THR A 101 1.06 10.45 -10.79
CA THR A 101 0.05 10.07 -11.78
C THR A 101 -1.09 11.08 -11.88
N GLY A 102 -1.04 12.17 -11.11
CA GLY A 102 -2.02 13.24 -11.16
C GLY A 102 -3.35 12.87 -10.52
N ARG A 103 -4.43 13.47 -11.03
CA ARG A 103 -5.79 13.29 -10.54
C ARG A 103 -6.28 11.86 -10.73
N GLN A 104 -6.76 11.24 -9.67
CA GLN A 104 -7.31 9.88 -9.67
C GLN A 104 -8.68 9.84 -9.00
N GLN A 105 -9.54 8.96 -9.49
CA GLN A 105 -10.84 8.67 -8.91
C GLN A 105 -10.88 7.23 -8.40
N LEU A 106 -11.36 7.05 -7.18
CA LEU A 106 -11.51 5.75 -6.56
C LEU A 106 -12.94 5.55 -6.07
N THR A 107 -13.46 4.35 -6.27
CA THR A 107 -14.76 3.96 -5.71
C THR A 107 -14.70 3.81 -4.20
N PHE A 108 -15.83 3.97 -3.52
CA PHE A 108 -15.94 3.72 -2.08
C PHE A 108 -15.52 2.30 -1.71
N LYS A 109 -15.80 1.30 -2.55
CA LYS A 109 -15.27 -0.07 -2.40
C LYS A 109 -13.73 -0.08 -2.32
N SER A 110 -13.06 0.68 -3.19
CA SER A 110 -11.60 0.79 -3.20
C SER A 110 -11.05 1.51 -1.97
N ILE A 111 -11.79 2.48 -1.41
CA ILE A 111 -11.44 3.15 -0.15
C ILE A 111 -11.66 2.22 1.04
N ARG A 112 -12.78 1.47 1.11
CA ARG A 112 -13.05 0.47 2.15
C ARG A 112 -11.94 -0.59 2.24
N ASN A 113 -11.47 -1.07 1.09
CA ASN A 113 -10.35 -2.02 1.04
C ASN A 113 -9.06 -1.42 1.60
N LYS A 114 -8.79 -0.14 1.31
CA LYS A 114 -7.62 0.57 1.86
C LYS A 114 -7.76 0.81 3.36
N LEU A 115 -8.95 1.21 3.84
CA LEU A 115 -9.24 1.35 5.26
C LEU A 115 -9.05 0.03 6.01
N SER A 116 -9.57 -1.08 5.46
CA SER A 116 -9.41 -2.41 6.06
C SER A 116 -7.95 -2.82 6.17
N TRP A 117 -7.13 -2.46 5.17
CA TRP A 117 -5.68 -2.65 5.24
C TRP A 117 -5.04 -1.75 6.31
N CYS A 118 -5.34 -0.44 6.33
CA CYS A 118 -4.79 0.49 7.31
C CYS A 118 -5.12 0.08 8.77
N LYS A 119 -6.34 -0.42 9.01
CA LYS A 119 -6.74 -0.95 10.33
C LYS A 119 -5.92 -2.17 10.78
N LYS A 120 -5.37 -2.96 9.84
CA LYS A 120 -4.51 -4.10 10.16
C LYS A 120 -3.10 -3.66 10.52
N GLU A 121 -2.60 -2.61 9.87
CA GLU A 121 -1.24 -2.09 10.08
C GLU A 121 -1.12 -1.19 11.32
N LEU A 122 -2.24 -0.60 11.78
CA LEU A 122 -2.31 0.21 13.00
C LEU A 122 -2.57 -0.61 14.27
N ARG A 123 -2.68 -1.95 14.15
CA ARG A 123 -2.81 -2.88 15.28
C ARG A 123 -1.45 -3.46 15.63
#